data_AF-A0A359M4U7-F1
#
_entry.id   AF-A0A359M4U7-F1
#
_cell.length_a   1.000
_cell.length_b   1.000
_cell.length_c   1.000
_cell.angle_alpha   90.00
_cell.angle_beta   90.00
_cell.angle_gamma   90.00
#
_symmetry.space_group_name_H-M   'P 1'
#
loop_
_entity.id
_entity.type
_entity.pdbx_description
1 polymer ?
#
loop_
_entity_poly.entity_id
_entity_poly.type
_entity_poly.pdbx_seq_one_letter_code
_entity_poly.pdbx_strand_id
1 'polypeptide(L)'
;MKAFLSLLLVPLSAFAQYKAEPAGAPAAGIPPEVAAVLQQDGHRILDAGGKPLIEVWFRGALPKASLTEENATINTVAHGALLGVMKILVNYPDRRGQTIKPGLYTLRYSLFPINGAHQGVEPQRDFLLLLNADTDKDPNSTPDYKAVTDQSMKAVGAAHPGVLSIWKAEAAEPLGFAKEGESDWALRVKIGDLPLAVILFGQSAH
;
A
#
# COMPACT_ATOMS: atom_id res chain seq x y z
N MET A 1 31.92 -16.95 52.32
CA MET A 1 31.52 -15.87 51.40
C MET A 1 30.56 -16.45 50.38
N LYS A 2 29.27 -16.11 50.45
CA LYS A 2 28.27 -16.50 49.45
C LYS A 2 28.07 -15.30 48.51
N ALA A 3 28.61 -15.37 47.30
CA ALA A 3 28.38 -14.35 46.28
C ALA A 3 26.96 -14.52 45.73
N PHE A 4 26.11 -13.51 45.96
CA PHE A 4 24.79 -13.40 45.34
C PHE A 4 24.98 -12.82 43.93
N LEU A 5 24.87 -13.66 42.91
CA LEU A 5 24.86 -13.20 41.52
C LEU A 5 23.43 -12.75 41.19
N SER A 6 23.19 -11.43 41.23
CA SER A 6 21.92 -10.85 40.79
C SER A 6 21.89 -10.84 39.27
N LEU A 7 21.03 -11.68 38.68
CA LEU A 7 20.77 -11.71 37.25
C LEU A 7 19.82 -10.54 36.92
N LEU A 8 20.33 -9.45 36.35
CA LEU A 8 19.51 -8.41 35.76
C LEU A 8 18.90 -8.96 34.45
N LEU A 9 17.62 -9.35 34.48
CA LEU A 9 16.81 -9.50 33.27
C LEU A 9 16.47 -8.09 32.77
N VAL A 10 17.15 -7.63 31.72
CA VAL A 10 16.67 -6.51 30.91
C VAL A 10 15.67 -7.08 29.91
N PRO A 11 14.39 -6.68 29.93
CA PRO A 11 13.46 -7.09 28.88
C PRO A 11 13.88 -6.37 27.60
N LEU A 12 14.47 -7.11 26.67
CA LEU A 12 14.79 -6.62 25.33
C LEU A 12 13.49 -6.62 24.48
N SER A 13 12.54 -5.76 24.84
CA SER A 13 11.42 -5.45 23.96
C SER A 13 11.93 -4.46 22.91
N ALA A 14 12.51 -4.98 21.83
CA ALA A 14 12.62 -4.21 20.60
C ALA A 14 11.19 -3.87 20.16
N PHE A 15 10.77 -2.62 20.39
CA PHE A 15 9.47 -2.14 19.94
C PHE A 15 9.46 -2.21 18.41
N ALA A 16 8.68 -3.14 17.85
CA ALA A 16 8.31 -3.05 16.46
C ALA A 16 7.68 -1.66 16.25
N GLN A 17 8.24 -0.88 15.32
CA GLN A 17 7.77 0.49 15.04
C GLN A 17 6.29 0.49 14.63
N TYR A 18 5.87 -0.58 13.97
CA TYR A 18 4.52 -0.79 13.51
C TYR A 18 4.04 -2.22 13.80
N LYS A 19 2.72 -2.38 13.91
CA LYS A 19 2.06 -3.69 14.08
C LYS A 19 0.86 -3.79 13.15
N ALA A 20 0.64 -4.94 12.54
CA ALA A 20 -0.59 -5.23 11.81
C ALA A 20 -1.58 -6.05 12.65
N GLU A 21 -2.87 -5.79 12.46
CA GLU A 21 -3.98 -6.59 12.95
C GLU A 21 -5.13 -6.62 11.93
N PRO A 22 -6.10 -7.55 12.03
CA PRO A 22 -7.29 -7.54 11.20
C PRO A 22 -8.06 -6.23 11.31
N ALA A 23 -8.44 -5.65 10.18
CA ALA A 23 -9.30 -4.46 10.13
C ALA A 23 -10.80 -4.80 10.19
N GLY A 24 -11.17 -6.05 9.89
CA GLY A 24 -12.55 -6.46 9.66
C GLY A 24 -13.06 -6.02 8.29
N ALA A 25 -14.39 -5.93 8.18
CA ALA A 25 -15.06 -5.56 6.93
C ALA A 25 -14.63 -4.17 6.40
N PRO A 26 -14.73 -3.94 5.07
CA PRO A 26 -14.45 -2.64 4.47
C PRO A 26 -15.13 -1.48 5.22
N ALA A 27 -14.38 -0.40 5.46
CA ALA A 27 -14.86 0.75 6.21
C ALA A 27 -16.14 1.37 5.63
N ALA A 28 -16.99 1.89 6.51
CA ALA A 28 -18.13 2.72 6.12
C ALA A 28 -17.67 3.93 5.28
N GLY A 29 -18.45 4.27 4.26
CA GLY A 29 -18.15 5.36 3.32
C GLY A 29 -17.44 4.92 2.04
N ILE A 30 -16.98 3.66 1.95
CA ILE A 30 -16.54 3.07 0.68
C ILE A 30 -17.77 2.92 -0.23
N PRO A 31 -17.69 3.30 -1.52
CA PRO A 31 -18.80 3.10 -2.47
C PRO A 31 -19.26 1.63 -2.49
N PRO A 32 -20.57 1.35 -2.49
CA PRO A 32 -21.07 -0.04 -2.41
C PRO A 32 -20.54 -0.97 -3.49
N GLU A 33 -20.41 -0.47 -4.72
CA GLU A 33 -19.85 -1.23 -5.86
C GLU A 33 -18.38 -1.58 -5.64
N VAL A 34 -17.60 -0.65 -5.09
CA VAL A 34 -16.20 -0.88 -4.69
C VAL A 34 -16.14 -1.89 -3.55
N ALA A 35 -16.95 -1.73 -2.50
CA ALA A 35 -16.96 -2.64 -1.36
C ALA A 35 -17.30 -4.08 -1.76
N ALA A 36 -18.18 -4.27 -2.76
CA ALA A 36 -18.60 -5.58 -3.25
C ALA A 36 -17.47 -6.41 -3.89
N VAL A 37 -16.40 -5.78 -4.37
CA VAL A 37 -15.25 -6.48 -4.99
C VAL A 37 -14.08 -6.69 -4.02
N LEU A 38 -14.15 -6.15 -2.80
CA LEU A 38 -13.10 -6.26 -1.78
C LEU A 38 -13.19 -7.58 -1.00
N GLN A 39 -12.05 -7.96 -0.42
CA GLN A 39 -11.97 -8.98 0.61
C GLN A 39 -12.80 -8.56 1.84
N GLN A 40 -13.36 -9.55 2.53
CA GLN A 40 -14.23 -9.33 3.70
C GLN A 40 -13.46 -8.99 4.99
N ASP A 41 -12.13 -9.13 4.95
CA ASP A 41 -11.23 -8.67 5.99
C ASP A 41 -10.14 -7.80 5.35
N GLY A 42 -9.54 -6.93 6.16
CA GLY A 42 -8.45 -6.05 5.75
C GLY A 42 -7.34 -6.02 6.78
N HIS A 43 -6.39 -5.10 6.60
CA HIS A 43 -5.24 -4.95 7.46
C HIS A 43 -5.23 -3.56 8.07
N ARG A 44 -5.28 -3.48 9.40
CA ARG A 44 -5.07 -2.25 10.16
C ARG A 44 -3.61 -2.20 10.60
N ILE A 45 -2.94 -1.10 10.33
CA ILE A 45 -1.58 -0.87 10.82
C ILE A 45 -1.61 0.12 11.98
N LEU A 46 -0.97 -0.26 13.07
CA LEU A 46 -0.81 0.50 14.30
C LEU A 46 0.63 1.02 14.42
N ASP A 47 0.82 2.15 15.10
CA ASP A 47 2.13 2.57 15.59
C ASP A 47 2.59 1.76 16.82
N ALA A 48 3.81 2.04 17.29
CA ALA A 48 4.38 1.42 18.48
C ALA A 48 3.55 1.66 19.76
N GLY A 49 2.71 2.71 19.79
CA GLY A 49 1.79 3.02 20.88
C GLY A 49 0.41 2.34 20.75
N GLY A 50 0.19 1.57 19.68
CA GLY A 50 -1.07 0.89 19.41
C GLY A 50 -2.13 1.78 18.76
N LYS A 51 -1.79 2.99 18.30
CA LYS A 51 -2.74 3.88 17.63
C LYS A 51 -2.88 3.49 16.15
N PRO A 52 -4.11 3.40 15.60
CA PRO A 52 -4.31 3.10 14.18
C PRO A 52 -3.82 4.25 13.28
N LEU A 53 -3.09 3.87 12.23
CA LEU A 53 -2.53 4.79 11.22
C LEU A 53 -3.30 4.69 9.90
N ILE A 54 -3.45 3.46 9.39
CA ILE A 54 -4.15 3.13 8.16
C ILE A 54 -4.93 1.83 8.31
N GLU A 55 -5.95 1.67 7.47
CA GLU A 55 -6.63 0.40 7.21
C GLU A 55 -6.63 0.17 5.69
N VAL A 56 -6.34 -1.04 5.23
CA VAL A 56 -6.28 -1.37 3.79
C VAL A 56 -7.01 -2.67 3.49
N TRP A 57 -7.78 -2.66 2.41
CA TRP A 57 -8.52 -3.81 1.88
C TRP A 57 -8.16 -3.98 0.41
N PHE A 58 -7.91 -5.22 -0.01
CA PHE A 58 -7.62 -5.54 -1.41
C PHE A 58 -8.82 -6.20 -2.07
N ARG A 59 -8.84 -6.24 -3.41
CA ARG A 59 -9.84 -7.01 -4.15
C ARG A 59 -9.76 -8.50 -3.82
N GLY A 60 -10.90 -9.16 -3.83
CA GLY A 60 -10.97 -10.62 -3.72
C GLY A 60 -10.40 -11.31 -4.96
N ALA A 61 -10.62 -10.72 -6.14
CA ALA A 61 -10.15 -11.23 -7.42
C ALA A 61 -9.36 -10.17 -8.19
N LEU A 62 -8.29 -10.60 -8.87
CA LEU A 62 -7.48 -9.75 -9.71
C LEU A 62 -8.26 -9.34 -10.98
N PRO A 63 -8.42 -8.05 -11.29
CA PRO A 63 -8.94 -7.62 -12.58
C PRO A 63 -7.93 -8.04 -13.67
N LYS A 64 -8.37 -8.89 -14.60
CA LYS A 64 -7.50 -9.41 -15.65
C LYS A 64 -7.52 -8.49 -16.85
N ALA A 65 -6.34 -8.01 -17.22
CA ALA A 65 -6.09 -7.34 -18.49
C ALA A 65 -4.66 -7.66 -18.95
N SER A 66 -4.27 -7.25 -20.14
CA SER A 66 -2.87 -7.30 -20.57
C SER A 66 -2.28 -5.90 -20.51
N LEU A 67 -1.07 -5.79 -19.98
CA LEU A 67 -0.26 -4.58 -20.03
C LEU A 67 1.03 -4.87 -20.78
N THR A 68 1.34 -4.05 -21.77
CA THR A 68 2.58 -4.13 -22.54
C THR A 68 3.41 -2.90 -22.23
N GLU A 69 4.17 -2.97 -21.13
CA GLU A 69 5.00 -1.90 -20.61
C GLU A 69 6.36 -2.48 -20.17
N GLU A 70 7.44 -1.76 -20.45
CA GLU A 70 8.78 -2.18 -20.05
C GLU A 70 8.93 -2.13 -18.51
N ASN A 71 9.67 -3.07 -17.92
CA ASN A 71 10.02 -3.09 -16.50
C ASN A 71 8.84 -3.08 -15.50
N ALA A 72 7.66 -3.53 -15.94
CA ALA A 72 6.53 -3.86 -15.06
C ALA A 72 6.65 -5.32 -14.58
N THR A 73 6.49 -5.54 -13.28
CA THR A 73 6.48 -6.88 -12.67
C THR A 73 5.08 -7.51 -12.72
N ILE A 74 4.03 -6.68 -12.86
CA ILE A 74 2.64 -7.11 -12.97
C ILE A 74 2.09 -6.73 -14.35
N ASN A 75 2.26 -7.61 -15.33
CA ASN A 75 1.81 -7.39 -16.71
C ASN A 75 0.38 -7.90 -17.01
N THR A 76 -0.34 -8.35 -15.98
CA THR A 76 -1.69 -8.93 -16.07
C THR A 76 -2.80 -7.99 -15.59
N VAL A 77 -2.47 -6.71 -15.42
CA VAL A 77 -3.36 -5.66 -14.90
C VAL A 77 -3.14 -4.39 -15.71
N ALA A 78 -4.21 -3.74 -16.16
CA ALA A 78 -4.12 -2.48 -16.91
C ALA A 78 -3.95 -1.28 -15.97
N HIS A 79 -3.45 -0.15 -16.52
CA HIS A 79 -3.52 1.14 -15.85
C HIS A 79 -4.95 1.43 -15.36
N GLY A 80 -5.06 2.05 -14.19
CA GLY A 80 -6.32 2.43 -13.59
C GLY A 80 -7.16 1.26 -13.06
N ALA A 81 -6.70 0.02 -13.15
CA ALA A 81 -7.42 -1.09 -12.54
C ALA A 81 -7.45 -0.93 -11.01
N LEU A 82 -8.65 -1.00 -10.41
CA LEU A 82 -8.79 -1.01 -8.95
C LEU A 82 -8.14 -2.28 -8.40
N LEU A 83 -7.25 -2.15 -7.41
CA LEU A 83 -6.65 -3.28 -6.68
C LEU A 83 -7.02 -3.29 -5.18
N GLY A 84 -7.46 -2.16 -4.63
CA GLY A 84 -7.88 -2.09 -3.23
C GLY A 84 -8.40 -0.71 -2.83
N VAL A 85 -8.57 -0.54 -1.53
CA VAL A 85 -8.96 0.72 -0.86
C VAL A 85 -8.11 0.88 0.39
N MET A 86 -7.71 2.10 0.68
CA MET A 86 -7.04 2.50 1.90
C MET A 86 -7.83 3.59 2.62
N LYS A 87 -8.09 3.37 3.91
CA LYS A 87 -8.50 4.42 4.84
C LYS A 87 -7.27 4.93 5.57
N ILE A 88 -7.00 6.21 5.45
CA ILE A 88 -5.95 6.89 6.19
C ILE A 88 -6.58 7.58 7.40
N LEU A 89 -6.08 7.29 8.61
CA LEU A 89 -6.63 7.82 9.88
C LEU A 89 -5.82 9.00 10.43
N VAL A 90 -4.61 9.21 9.94
CA VAL A 90 -3.67 10.26 10.39
C VAL A 90 -3.03 10.95 9.18
N ASN A 91 -2.35 12.07 9.38
CA ASN A 91 -1.48 12.60 8.31
C ASN A 91 -0.42 11.54 7.97
N TYR A 92 -0.44 11.08 6.73
CA TYR A 92 0.33 9.92 6.26
C TYR A 92 1.41 10.38 5.29
N PRO A 93 2.71 10.26 5.62
CA PRO A 93 3.76 10.54 4.67
C PRO A 93 3.87 9.38 3.67
N ASP A 94 3.80 9.68 2.38
CA ASP A 94 4.18 8.72 1.35
C ASP A 94 5.71 8.52 1.31
N ARG A 95 6.17 7.63 0.43
CA ARG A 95 7.60 7.32 0.32
C ARG A 95 8.46 8.51 -0.14
N ARG A 96 7.86 9.57 -0.67
CA ARG A 96 8.54 10.83 -1.06
C ARG A 96 8.51 11.88 0.06
N GLY A 97 7.93 11.55 1.22
CA GLY A 97 7.68 12.50 2.30
C GLY A 97 6.52 13.45 2.04
N GLN A 98 5.74 13.24 0.98
CA GLN A 98 4.54 14.02 0.71
C GLN A 98 3.45 13.60 1.70
N THR A 99 2.90 14.56 2.43
CA THR A 99 1.83 14.28 3.39
C THR A 99 0.49 14.11 2.69
N ILE A 100 -0.10 12.93 2.80
CA ILE A 100 -1.46 12.59 2.40
C ILE A 100 -2.38 12.77 3.60
N LYS A 101 -3.52 13.45 3.40
CA LYS A 101 -4.48 13.74 4.46
C LYS A 101 -5.31 12.50 4.83
N PRO A 102 -5.82 12.41 6.07
CA PRO A 102 -6.84 11.43 6.44
C PRO A 102 -8.01 11.42 5.45
N GLY A 103 -8.49 10.23 5.09
CA GLY A 103 -9.51 10.07 4.07
C GLY A 103 -9.69 8.62 3.63
N LEU A 104 -10.65 8.41 2.73
CA LEU A 104 -10.87 7.15 2.03
C LEU A 104 -10.38 7.26 0.59
N TYR A 105 -9.49 6.36 0.21
CA TYR A 105 -8.85 6.36 -1.09
C TYR A 105 -8.99 4.99 -1.76
N THR A 106 -9.36 4.97 -3.03
CA THR A 106 -9.18 3.79 -3.87
C THR A 106 -7.71 3.67 -4.28
N LEU A 107 -7.26 2.43 -4.49
CA LEU A 107 -5.89 2.09 -4.89
C LEU A 107 -5.91 1.55 -6.31
N ARG A 108 -5.40 2.33 -7.25
CA ARG A 108 -5.46 2.07 -8.69
C ARG A 108 -4.07 1.76 -9.23
N TYR A 109 -3.92 0.68 -10.00
CA TYR A 109 -2.64 0.29 -10.56
C TYR A 109 -2.14 1.30 -11.59
N SER A 110 -0.86 1.66 -11.54
CA SER A 110 -0.16 2.35 -12.62
C SER A 110 1.35 2.13 -12.49
N LEU A 111 2.11 2.75 -13.37
CA LEU A 111 3.56 2.71 -13.39
C LEU A 111 4.14 4.10 -13.16
N PHE A 112 5.37 4.23 -12.65
CA PHE A 112 6.09 5.50 -12.81
C PHE A 112 6.60 5.65 -14.25
N PRO A 113 6.80 6.88 -14.76
CA PRO A 113 7.21 7.12 -16.15
C PRO A 113 8.67 6.76 -16.41
N ILE A 114 8.97 6.26 -17.61
CA ILE A 114 10.36 6.07 -18.06
C ILE A 114 10.92 7.42 -18.53
N ASN A 115 11.61 8.10 -17.63
CA ASN A 115 12.36 9.30 -17.95
C ASN A 115 13.55 9.48 -16.99
N GLY A 116 14.44 10.43 -17.27
CA GLY A 116 15.64 10.66 -16.47
C GLY A 116 15.37 10.99 -15.00
N ALA A 117 14.20 11.56 -14.67
CA ALA A 117 13.85 11.94 -13.30
C ALA A 117 13.36 10.78 -12.42
N HIS A 118 13.09 9.61 -13.02
CA HIS A 118 12.61 8.42 -12.29
C HIS A 118 13.60 7.24 -12.35
N GLN A 119 14.82 7.48 -12.85
CA GLN A 119 15.87 6.47 -12.85
C GLN A 119 16.32 6.18 -11.42
N GLY A 120 16.26 4.90 -11.02
CA GLY A 120 16.72 4.45 -9.71
C GLY A 120 15.78 4.74 -8.53
N VAL A 121 14.57 5.28 -8.78
CA VAL A 121 13.60 5.55 -7.70
C VAL A 121 13.10 4.24 -7.06
N GLU A 122 12.95 3.18 -7.84
CA GLU A 122 12.61 1.83 -7.39
C GLU A 122 13.26 0.77 -8.29
N PRO A 123 13.42 -0.48 -7.81
CA PRO A 123 13.81 -1.61 -8.64
C PRO A 123 12.76 -1.98 -9.71
N GLN A 124 11.47 -1.71 -9.45
CA GLN A 124 10.34 -2.03 -10.32
C GLN A 124 9.40 -0.85 -10.52
N ARG A 125 8.68 -0.82 -11.65
CA ARG A 125 7.82 0.31 -12.01
C ARG A 125 6.43 0.33 -11.37
N ASP A 126 6.01 -0.76 -10.76
CA ASP A 126 4.62 -0.96 -10.32
C ASP A 126 4.26 -0.10 -9.10
N PHE A 127 3.16 0.64 -9.20
CA PHE A 127 2.63 1.49 -8.15
C PHE A 127 1.12 1.38 -8.00
N LEU A 128 0.63 1.60 -6.79
CA LEU A 128 -0.76 1.95 -6.53
C LEU A 128 -0.87 3.46 -6.39
N LEU A 129 -1.80 4.07 -7.12
CA LEU A 129 -2.14 5.47 -7.03
C LEU A 129 -3.40 5.65 -6.17
N LEU A 130 -3.34 6.61 -5.25
CA LEU A 130 -4.45 6.96 -4.38
C LEU A 130 -5.39 7.94 -5.10
N LEU A 131 -6.66 7.57 -5.23
CA LEU A 131 -7.74 8.42 -5.74
C LEU A 131 -8.80 8.60 -4.66
N ASN A 132 -9.51 9.73 -4.62
CA ASN A 132 -10.56 9.94 -3.62
C ASN A 132 -11.74 8.99 -3.87
N ALA A 133 -12.10 8.19 -2.87
CA ALA A 133 -13.18 7.21 -2.99
C ALA A 133 -14.57 7.85 -3.17
N ASP A 134 -14.73 9.14 -2.86
CA ASP A 134 -15.98 9.88 -3.05
C ASP A 134 -16.31 10.19 -4.53
N THR A 135 -15.29 10.14 -5.40
CA THR A 135 -15.36 10.49 -6.81
C THR A 135 -14.93 9.31 -7.71
N ASP A 136 -14.23 8.33 -7.17
CA ASP A 136 -13.87 7.08 -7.84
C ASP A 136 -14.74 5.89 -7.38
N LYS A 137 -15.89 5.68 -8.04
CA LYS A 137 -16.94 4.77 -7.58
C LYS A 137 -17.10 3.47 -8.37
N ASP A 138 -16.59 3.42 -9.60
CA ASP A 138 -16.75 2.25 -10.49
C ASP A 138 -15.52 1.32 -10.35
N PRO A 139 -15.66 0.12 -9.74
CA PRO A 139 -14.54 -0.80 -9.57
C PRO A 139 -13.99 -1.40 -10.86
N ASN A 140 -14.71 -1.25 -11.98
CA ASN A 140 -14.36 -1.79 -13.29
C ASN A 140 -13.82 -0.73 -14.26
N SER A 141 -13.91 0.56 -13.92
CA SER A 141 -13.28 1.61 -14.73
C SER A 141 -11.76 1.43 -14.77
N THR A 142 -11.14 1.60 -15.94
CA THR A 142 -9.68 1.55 -16.10
C THR A 142 -9.21 2.85 -16.75
N PRO A 143 -9.19 3.98 -16.01
CA PRO A 143 -8.63 5.22 -16.54
C PRO A 143 -7.20 4.99 -17.03
N ASP A 144 -6.86 5.56 -18.17
CA ASP A 144 -5.52 5.44 -18.72
C ASP A 144 -4.46 6.06 -17.80
N TYR A 145 -3.19 5.85 -18.15
CA TYR A 145 -2.04 6.38 -17.41
C TYR A 145 -2.17 7.87 -17.04
N LYS A 146 -2.59 8.71 -18.00
CA LYS A 146 -2.68 10.15 -17.78
C LYS A 146 -3.84 10.47 -16.84
N ALA A 147 -5.00 9.89 -17.09
CA ALA A 147 -6.20 10.12 -16.29
C ALA A 147 -6.01 9.67 -14.84
N VAL A 148 -5.46 8.47 -14.60
CA VAL A 148 -5.23 7.98 -13.23
C VAL A 148 -4.19 8.83 -12.48
N THR A 149 -3.15 9.31 -13.17
CA THR A 149 -2.12 10.18 -12.59
C THR A 149 -2.72 11.55 -12.21
N ASP A 150 -3.48 12.18 -13.12
CA ASP A 150 -4.14 13.46 -12.87
C ASP A 150 -5.14 13.37 -11.71
N GLN A 151 -5.92 12.29 -11.66
CA GLN A 151 -6.89 12.03 -10.59
C GLN A 151 -6.19 11.86 -9.24
N SER A 152 -5.04 11.16 -9.20
CA SER A 152 -4.28 10.98 -7.97
C SER A 152 -3.64 12.27 -7.47
N MET A 153 -3.04 13.07 -8.36
CA MET A 153 -2.53 14.40 -8.04
C MET A 153 -3.62 15.29 -7.42
N LYS A 154 -4.82 15.27 -8.01
CA LYS A 154 -5.98 15.99 -7.47
C LYS A 154 -6.41 15.46 -6.09
N ALA A 155 -6.38 14.14 -5.90
CA ALA A 155 -6.79 13.51 -4.64
C ALA A 155 -5.91 13.94 -3.46
N VAL A 156 -4.59 13.94 -3.66
CA VAL A 156 -3.63 14.33 -2.61
C VAL A 156 -3.35 15.84 -2.56
N GLY A 157 -3.80 16.59 -3.58
CA GLY A 157 -3.62 18.04 -3.65
C GLY A 157 -2.16 18.46 -3.87
N ALA A 158 -1.40 17.69 -4.64
CA ALA A 158 0.02 17.93 -4.88
C ALA A 158 0.40 17.79 -6.36
N ALA A 159 1.61 18.26 -6.70
CA ALA A 159 2.15 18.17 -8.06
C ALA A 159 2.55 16.75 -8.47
N HIS A 160 2.61 15.82 -7.51
CA HIS A 160 2.89 14.40 -7.76
C HIS A 160 1.72 13.55 -7.25
N PRO A 161 1.42 12.42 -7.92
CA PRO A 161 0.40 11.50 -7.45
C PRO A 161 0.75 10.98 -6.05
N GLY A 162 -0.27 10.60 -5.27
CA GLY A 162 -0.08 9.83 -4.05
C GLY A 162 0.14 8.38 -4.41
N VAL A 163 1.29 7.81 -4.04
CA VAL A 163 1.72 6.51 -4.55
C VAL A 163 2.17 5.55 -3.46
N LEU A 164 1.95 4.25 -3.69
CA LEU A 164 2.52 3.14 -2.90
C LEU A 164 3.28 2.21 -3.84
N SER A 165 4.56 1.98 -3.57
CA SER A 165 5.39 1.05 -4.35
C SER A 165 4.91 -0.37 -4.13
N ILE A 166 4.77 -1.14 -5.22
CA ILE A 166 4.35 -2.53 -5.19
C ILE A 166 5.25 -3.40 -6.06
N TRP A 167 5.24 -4.70 -5.80
CA TRP A 167 5.82 -5.71 -6.68
C TRP A 167 5.06 -7.02 -6.58
N LYS A 168 5.21 -7.85 -7.60
CA LYS A 168 4.85 -9.27 -7.50
C LYS A 168 5.82 -9.95 -6.53
N ALA A 169 5.33 -10.36 -5.38
CA ALA A 169 6.14 -11.08 -4.39
C ALA A 169 6.33 -12.55 -4.82
N GLU A 170 7.35 -13.23 -4.29
CA GLU A 170 7.50 -14.66 -4.54
C GLU A 170 6.41 -15.46 -3.83
N ALA A 171 5.87 -16.48 -4.48
CA ALA A 171 4.73 -17.24 -3.94
C ALA A 171 5.05 -17.98 -2.62
N ALA A 172 6.34 -18.24 -2.35
CA ALA A 172 6.81 -18.87 -1.13
C ALA A 172 7.02 -17.89 0.04
N GLU A 173 6.98 -16.58 -0.21
CA GLU A 173 7.14 -15.59 0.85
C GLU A 173 5.92 -15.60 1.81
N PRO A 174 6.15 -15.46 3.13
CA PRO A 174 5.07 -15.42 4.09
C PRO A 174 4.21 -14.17 3.89
N LEU A 175 2.89 -14.36 3.94
CA LEU A 175 1.94 -13.24 4.01
C LEU A 175 2.08 -12.50 5.36
N GLY A 176 1.71 -11.23 5.37
CA GLY A 176 1.73 -10.40 6.55
C GLY A 176 2.55 -9.14 6.38
N PHE A 177 2.71 -8.42 7.49
CA PHE A 177 3.35 -7.11 7.51
C PHE A 177 4.67 -7.19 8.26
N ALA A 178 5.75 -6.82 7.57
CA ALA A 178 7.10 -6.92 8.11
C ALA A 178 7.98 -5.81 7.57
N LYS A 179 9.09 -5.58 8.26
CA LYS A 179 10.16 -4.69 7.79
C LYS A 179 10.82 -5.30 6.56
N GLU A 180 11.03 -4.47 5.54
CA GLU A 180 11.68 -4.78 4.28
C GLU A 180 12.97 -3.93 4.18
N GLY A 181 14.12 -4.57 4.09
CA GLY A 181 15.41 -3.86 4.09
C GLY A 181 15.61 -2.98 5.34
N GLU A 182 16.17 -1.79 5.13
CA GLU A 182 16.62 -0.92 6.22
C GLU A 182 15.54 -0.01 6.80
N SER A 183 14.62 0.49 5.97
CA SER A 183 13.63 1.52 6.35
C SER A 183 12.19 1.16 6.01
N ASP A 184 11.97 0.31 5.03
CA ASP A 184 10.64 0.07 4.50
C ASP A 184 9.87 -0.97 5.34
N TRP A 185 8.56 -0.86 5.34
CA TRP A 185 7.64 -1.82 5.92
C TRP A 185 6.59 -2.17 4.88
N ALA A 186 6.60 -3.44 4.52
CA ALA A 186 5.79 -3.97 3.43
C ALA A 186 4.71 -4.92 3.95
N LEU A 187 3.53 -4.81 3.37
CA LEU A 187 2.44 -5.76 3.55
C LEU A 187 2.42 -6.72 2.35
N ARG A 188 2.56 -8.00 2.63
CA ARG A 188 2.45 -9.11 1.68
C ARG A 188 1.07 -9.75 1.77
N VAL A 189 0.34 -9.73 0.67
CA VAL A 189 -1.05 -10.18 0.55
C VAL A 189 -1.25 -10.96 -0.74
N LYS A 190 -2.46 -11.52 -0.91
CA LYS A 190 -2.91 -12.07 -2.18
C LYS A 190 -4.08 -11.28 -2.73
N ILE A 191 -4.09 -11.04 -4.03
CA ILE A 191 -5.26 -10.58 -4.80
C ILE A 191 -5.63 -11.70 -5.77
N GLY A 192 -6.66 -12.49 -5.44
CA GLY A 192 -6.83 -13.81 -6.06
C GLY A 192 -5.57 -14.66 -5.87
N ASP A 193 -4.96 -15.08 -6.98
CA ASP A 193 -3.71 -15.86 -6.96
C ASP A 193 -2.44 -15.02 -7.07
N LEU A 194 -2.54 -13.70 -7.23
CA LEU A 194 -1.38 -12.82 -7.33
C LEU A 194 -0.79 -12.55 -5.93
N PRO A 195 0.41 -13.03 -5.60
CA PRO A 195 1.16 -12.54 -4.44
C PRO A 195 1.62 -11.11 -4.71
N LEU A 196 1.18 -10.18 -3.87
CA LEU A 196 1.49 -8.75 -3.97
C LEU A 196 2.19 -8.32 -2.69
N ALA A 197 3.28 -7.57 -2.82
CA ALA A 197 3.83 -6.80 -1.73
C ALA A 197 3.61 -5.31 -2.00
N VAL A 198 3.31 -4.56 -0.94
CA VAL A 198 3.12 -3.11 -0.97
C VAL A 198 3.87 -2.46 0.17
N ILE A 199 4.71 -1.46 -0.14
CA ILE A 199 5.32 -0.62 0.89
C ILE A 199 4.24 0.31 1.45
N LEU A 200 3.96 0.16 2.74
CA LEU A 200 3.00 0.99 3.47
C LEU A 200 3.68 2.06 4.32
N PHE A 201 4.92 1.85 4.73
CA PHE A 201 5.71 2.86 5.46
C PHE A 201 7.16 2.77 5.03
N GLY A 202 7.83 3.91 5.00
CA GLY A 202 9.20 4.03 4.51
C GLY A 202 9.37 5.37 3.82
N GLN A 203 10.62 5.80 3.65
CA GLN A 203 10.95 7.00 2.91
C GLN A 203 12.13 6.69 2.00
N SER A 204 12.00 7.10 0.73
CA SER A 204 13.08 7.05 -0.25
C SER A 204 14.19 8.01 0.17
N ALA A 205 15.43 7.58 0.01
CA ALA A 205 16.59 8.46 0.10
C ALA A 205 16.76 9.36 -1.14
N HIS A 206 15.89 9.20 -2.15
CA HIS A 206 15.91 9.85 -3.46
C HIS A 206 14.64 10.66 -3.68
#